data_AF-A0A4Y2EPB9-F1
#
_entry.id   AF-A0A4Y2EPB9-F1
#
_cell.length_a   1.000
_cell.length_b   1.000
_cell.length_c   1.000
_cell.angle_alpha   90.00
_cell.angle_beta   90.00
_cell.angle_gamma   90.00
#
_symmetry.space_group_name_H-M   'P 1'
#
loop_
_entity.id
_entity.type
_entity.pdbx_description
1 polymer ?
#
loop_
_entity_poly.entity_id
_entity_poly.type
_entity_poly.pdbx_seq_one_letter_code
_entity_poly.pdbx_strand_id
1 'polypeptide(L)'
;MTSWVLAFAASVAVVVTATSHQQDDDEENGQDNEWRKVMCEKQDDSMYQDMNACFQLESQLIRNATASCITKILPESNGTTIELFHAACEDKSLFLKFDGCFGEYESEEEFKKQEEISPEVKACYVEVVNKHDLQELMHYFEES
;
A
#
# COMPACT_ATOMS: atom_id res chain seq x y z
N MET A 1 -31.59 44.95 46.07
CA MET A 1 -31.28 43.77 45.26
C MET A 1 -30.22 42.97 46.01
N THR A 2 -30.62 41.76 46.43
CA THR A 2 -29.86 40.57 46.89
C THR A 2 -28.56 40.34 46.10
N SER A 3 -27.53 39.57 46.46
CA SER A 3 -27.11 38.65 47.54
C SER A 3 -25.62 38.36 47.20
N TRP A 4 -24.67 38.38 48.14
CA TRP A 4 -24.07 37.20 48.81
C TRP A 4 -23.44 36.08 47.92
N VAL A 5 -22.26 35.64 48.39
CA VAL A 5 -21.56 34.33 48.19
C VAL A 5 -20.72 34.21 46.90
N LEU A 6 -19.38 34.30 46.96
CA LEU A 6 -18.37 33.27 47.32
C LEU A 6 -18.35 32.02 46.41
N ALA A 7 -17.11 31.52 46.24
CA ALA A 7 -16.71 30.20 45.75
C ALA A 7 -16.53 30.02 44.23
N PHE A 8 -15.36 30.44 43.73
CA PHE A 8 -14.73 29.75 42.60
C PHE A 8 -13.94 28.56 43.14
N ALA A 9 -14.63 27.43 43.29
CA ALA A 9 -14.02 26.12 43.40
C ALA A 9 -14.88 25.16 42.58
N ALA A 10 -14.53 24.98 41.31
CA ALA A 10 -14.99 23.85 40.52
C ALA A 10 -13.78 23.27 39.83
N SER A 11 -13.25 22.25 40.50
CA SER A 11 -12.29 21.25 40.06
C SER A 11 -12.42 20.95 38.58
N VAL A 12 -11.40 21.29 37.79
CA VAL A 12 -11.23 20.72 36.45
C VAL A 12 -10.87 19.26 36.66
N ALA A 13 -11.86 18.38 36.55
CA ALA A 13 -11.62 16.97 36.37
C ALA A 13 -10.85 16.81 35.06
N VAL A 14 -9.55 16.57 35.15
CA VAL A 14 -8.76 16.05 34.05
C VAL A 14 -9.30 14.65 33.80
N VAL A 15 -10.24 14.54 32.87
CA VAL A 15 -10.60 13.26 32.28
C VAL A 15 -9.37 12.84 31.49
N VAL A 16 -8.52 12.04 32.12
CA VAL A 16 -7.53 11.23 31.41
C VAL A 16 -8.35 10.20 30.64
N THR A 17 -8.86 10.59 29.47
CA THR A 17 -9.17 9.61 28.45
C THR A 17 -7.83 8.97 28.12
N ALA A 18 -7.61 7.80 28.70
CA ALA A 18 -6.69 6.83 28.16
C ALA A 18 -7.20 6.46 26.76
N THR A 19 -6.95 7.34 25.78
CA THR A 19 -6.84 6.94 24.40
C THR A 19 -5.65 6.01 24.37
N SER A 20 -5.95 4.72 24.46
CA SER A 20 -5.15 3.64 23.92
C SER A 20 -4.43 4.16 22.69
N HIS A 21 -3.15 4.47 22.84
CA HIS A 21 -2.23 4.50 21.72
C HIS A 21 -2.16 3.05 21.23
N GLN A 22 -3.11 2.67 20.38
CA GLN A 22 -2.76 1.84 19.24
C GLN A 22 -1.83 2.74 18.43
N GLN A 23 -0.53 2.57 18.67
CA GLN A 23 0.44 2.79 17.61
C GLN A 23 0.10 1.72 16.59
N ASP A 24 -0.77 2.09 15.66
CA ASP A 24 -0.82 1.43 14.38
C ASP A 24 0.56 1.71 13.78
N ASP A 25 1.40 0.67 13.72
CA ASP A 25 2.70 0.67 13.03
C ASP A 25 2.45 0.70 11.50
N ASP A 26 1.63 1.65 11.06
CA ASP A 26 1.37 1.96 9.66
C ASP A 26 2.50 2.89 9.21
N GLU A 27 3.60 2.30 8.76
CA GLU A 27 4.73 3.04 8.23
C GLU A 27 4.36 3.80 6.95
N GLU A 28 5.19 4.79 6.60
CA GLU A 28 4.94 5.78 5.54
C GLU A 28 4.63 5.17 4.17
N ASN A 29 4.86 3.88 3.90
CA ASN A 29 4.52 3.22 2.62
C ASN A 29 3.52 2.05 2.76
N GLY A 30 2.84 1.93 3.90
CA GLY A 30 2.06 0.75 4.29
C GLY A 30 2.82 -0.16 5.24
N GLN A 31 2.72 -1.47 5.05
CA GLN A 31 3.50 -2.49 5.78
C GLN A 31 4.99 -2.52 5.36
N ASP A 32 5.76 -1.44 5.56
CA ASP A 32 7.20 -1.31 5.23
C ASP A 32 7.62 -2.06 3.94
N ASN A 33 7.02 -1.67 2.83
CA ASN A 33 7.15 -2.40 1.57
C ASN A 33 8.28 -1.78 0.72
N GLU A 34 9.42 -2.47 0.63
CA GLU A 34 10.62 -2.00 -0.07
C GLU A 34 10.36 -1.73 -1.56
N TRP A 35 9.50 -2.53 -2.21
CA TRP A 35 9.05 -2.26 -3.58
C TRP A 35 8.44 -0.86 -3.70
N ARG A 36 7.47 -0.52 -2.86
CA ARG A 36 6.80 0.80 -2.90
C ARG A 36 7.78 1.93 -2.63
N LYS A 37 8.70 1.72 -1.70
CA LYS A 37 9.74 2.70 -1.39
C LYS A 37 10.63 2.97 -2.60
N VAL A 38 11.21 1.94 -3.20
CA VAL A 38 12.08 2.05 -4.38
C VAL A 38 11.33 2.70 -5.55
N MET A 39 10.08 2.29 -5.78
CA MET A 39 9.25 2.87 -6.83
C MET A 39 9.04 4.38 -6.62
N CYS A 40 8.72 4.80 -5.40
CA CYS A 40 8.53 6.21 -5.05
C CYS A 40 9.81 7.05 -4.97
N GLU A 41 10.97 6.43 -4.73
CA GLU A 41 12.27 7.12 -4.76
C GLU A 41 12.73 7.37 -6.19
N LYS A 42 12.49 6.42 -7.10
CA LYS A 42 12.89 6.53 -8.50
C LYS A 42 11.97 7.43 -9.32
N GLN A 43 10.65 7.31 -9.13
CA GLN A 43 9.62 8.04 -9.90
C GLN A 43 9.90 8.10 -11.41
N ASP A 44 10.28 6.96 -11.98
CA ASP A 44 10.64 6.84 -13.39
C ASP A 44 9.49 6.18 -14.17
N ASP A 45 8.87 6.93 -15.06
CA ASP A 45 7.76 6.46 -15.90
C ASP A 45 8.17 5.26 -16.77
N SER A 46 9.43 5.18 -17.21
CA SER A 46 9.91 4.06 -18.02
C SER A 46 10.01 2.78 -17.18
N MET A 47 10.45 2.90 -15.93
CA MET A 47 10.44 1.82 -14.95
C MET A 47 9.01 1.36 -14.66
N TYR A 48 8.08 2.29 -14.45
CA TYR A 48 6.65 1.96 -14.22
C TYR A 48 6.03 1.23 -15.42
N GLN A 49 6.35 1.63 -16.64
CA GLN A 49 5.87 0.97 -17.85
C GLN A 49 6.41 -0.45 -17.98
N ASP A 50 7.71 -0.66 -17.73
CA ASP A 50 8.33 -1.98 -17.78
C ASP A 50 7.77 -2.91 -16.69
N MET A 51 7.61 -2.42 -15.46
CA MET A 51 6.98 -3.18 -14.37
C MET A 51 5.54 -3.54 -14.71
N ASN A 52 4.76 -2.60 -15.28
CA ASN A 52 3.40 -2.89 -15.71
C ASN A 52 3.35 -3.92 -16.84
N ALA A 53 4.34 -3.96 -17.74
CA ALA A 53 4.42 -4.99 -18.77
C ALA A 53 4.57 -6.40 -18.16
N CYS A 54 5.39 -6.55 -17.12
CA CYS A 54 5.50 -7.81 -16.39
C CYS A 54 4.21 -8.14 -15.63
N PHE A 55 3.58 -7.15 -15.01
CA PHE A 55 2.27 -7.33 -14.35
C PHE A 55 1.18 -7.83 -15.32
N GLN A 56 1.22 -7.45 -16.60
CA GLN A 56 0.27 -8.00 -17.58
C GLN A 56 0.42 -9.51 -17.80
N LEU A 57 1.56 -10.12 -17.42
CA LEU A 57 1.80 -11.56 -17.49
C LEU A 57 1.28 -12.33 -16.27
N GLU A 58 0.92 -11.63 -15.18
CA GLU A 58 0.36 -12.24 -13.97
C GLU A 58 -0.94 -12.99 -14.25
N SER A 59 -1.39 -13.83 -13.32
CA SER A 59 -2.68 -14.51 -13.49
C SER A 59 -3.82 -13.50 -13.63
N GLN A 60 -4.85 -13.85 -14.41
CA GLN A 60 -6.01 -12.98 -14.59
C GLN A 60 -6.70 -12.66 -13.25
N LEU A 61 -6.63 -13.59 -12.30
CA LEU A 61 -7.17 -13.41 -10.95
C LEU A 61 -6.44 -12.28 -10.21
N ILE A 62 -5.10 -12.31 -10.17
CA ILE A 62 -4.28 -11.25 -9.56
C ILE A 62 -4.54 -9.90 -10.22
N ARG A 63 -4.54 -9.86 -11.57
CA ARG A 63 -4.76 -8.61 -12.31
C ARG A 63 -6.13 -8.01 -12.03
N ASN A 64 -7.18 -8.84 -12.00
CA ASN A 64 -8.54 -8.39 -11.73
C ASN A 64 -8.70 -7.90 -10.29
N ALA A 65 -8.14 -8.60 -9.29
CA ALA A 65 -8.17 -8.18 -7.90
C ALA A 65 -7.46 -6.84 -7.70
N THR A 66 -6.27 -6.69 -8.28
CA THR A 66 -5.50 -5.45 -8.26
C THR A 66 -6.29 -4.29 -8.87
N ALA A 67 -6.82 -4.46 -10.08
CA ALA A 67 -7.59 -3.41 -10.76
C ALA A 67 -8.88 -3.05 -10.02
N SER A 68 -9.55 -4.05 -9.43
CA SER A 68 -10.74 -3.86 -8.59
C SER A 68 -10.40 -3.00 -7.37
N CYS A 69 -9.32 -3.32 -6.66
CA CYS A 69 -8.87 -2.56 -5.50
C CYS A 69 -8.46 -1.15 -5.85
N ILE A 70 -7.67 -0.96 -6.92
CA ILE A 70 -7.28 0.37 -7.40
C ILE A 70 -8.52 1.20 -7.73
N THR A 71 -9.48 0.65 -8.47
CA THR A 71 -10.73 1.35 -8.82
C THR A 71 -11.55 1.72 -7.59
N LYS A 72 -11.54 0.89 -6.53
CA LYS A 72 -12.27 1.14 -5.28
C LYS A 72 -11.67 2.32 -4.50
N ILE A 73 -10.35 2.44 -4.47
CA ILE A 73 -9.64 3.44 -3.64
C ILE A 73 -9.29 4.72 -4.40
N LEU A 74 -9.17 4.63 -5.72
CA LEU A 74 -8.77 5.72 -6.62
C LEU A 74 -9.57 5.62 -7.94
N PRO A 75 -10.88 5.92 -7.93
CA PRO A 75 -11.76 5.67 -9.09
C PRO A 75 -11.33 6.33 -10.40
N GLU A 76 -10.66 7.48 -10.32
CA GLU A 76 -10.13 8.25 -11.45
C GLU A 76 -8.99 7.54 -12.20
N SER A 77 -8.34 6.55 -11.57
CA SER A 77 -7.22 5.80 -12.14
C SER A 77 -7.62 4.66 -13.06
N ASN A 78 -8.92 4.45 -13.30
CA ASN A 78 -9.42 3.34 -14.14
C ASN A 78 -8.82 1.95 -13.80
N GLY A 79 -8.37 1.73 -12.56
CA GLY A 79 -7.76 0.47 -12.13
C GLY A 79 -6.29 0.28 -12.51
N THR A 80 -5.56 1.31 -12.94
CA THR A 80 -4.17 1.15 -13.41
C THR A 80 -3.14 1.24 -12.29
N THR A 81 -2.17 0.33 -12.31
CA THR A 81 -1.08 0.30 -11.31
C THR A 81 -0.17 1.52 -11.40
N ILE A 82 0.06 2.06 -12.61
CA ILE A 82 0.89 3.25 -12.82
C ILE A 82 0.25 4.46 -12.12
N GLU A 83 -1.04 4.72 -12.33
CA GLU A 83 -1.72 5.85 -11.70
C GLU A 83 -1.84 5.65 -10.18
N LEU A 84 -2.01 4.40 -9.71
CA LEU A 84 -1.89 4.11 -8.28
C LEU A 84 -0.52 4.53 -7.75
N PHE A 85 0.59 4.13 -8.39
CA PHE A 85 1.93 4.46 -7.89
C PHE A 85 2.17 5.97 -7.89
N HIS A 86 1.80 6.69 -8.96
CA HIS A 86 1.92 8.16 -8.97
C HIS A 86 1.14 8.80 -7.82
N ALA A 87 -0.14 8.48 -7.67
CA ALA A 87 -0.97 9.06 -6.63
C ALA A 87 -0.53 8.64 -5.22
N ALA A 88 -0.21 7.36 -5.03
CA ALA A 88 0.17 6.81 -3.73
C ALA A 88 1.56 7.26 -3.28
N CYS A 89 2.47 7.59 -4.19
CA CYS A 89 3.75 8.21 -3.81
C CYS A 89 3.59 9.63 -3.24
N GLU A 90 2.50 10.33 -3.57
CA GLU A 90 2.14 11.63 -2.99
C GLU A 90 1.22 11.50 -1.76
N ASP A 91 0.21 10.63 -1.83
CA ASP A 91 -0.69 10.27 -0.73
C ASP A 91 -0.51 8.80 -0.35
N LYS A 92 0.42 8.57 0.57
CA LYS A 92 0.77 7.24 1.06
C LYS A 92 -0.41 6.48 1.68
N SER A 93 -1.48 7.15 2.09
CA SER A 93 -2.68 6.48 2.59
C SER A 93 -3.35 5.60 1.54
N LEU A 94 -3.09 5.84 0.25
CA LEU A 94 -3.57 4.99 -0.84
C LEU A 94 -2.93 3.60 -0.81
N PHE A 95 -1.67 3.47 -0.39
CA PHE A 95 -1.05 2.16 -0.22
C PHE A 95 -1.70 1.35 0.91
N LEU A 96 -1.97 1.98 2.05
CA LEU A 96 -2.69 1.35 3.16
C LEU A 96 -4.11 0.91 2.76
N LYS A 97 -4.83 1.76 2.02
CA LYS A 97 -6.17 1.41 1.49
C LYS A 97 -6.09 0.27 0.47
N PHE A 98 -5.05 0.25 -0.35
CA PHE A 98 -4.81 -0.84 -1.28
C PHE A 98 -4.56 -2.16 -0.52
N ASP A 99 -3.67 -2.16 0.48
CA ASP A 99 -3.38 -3.34 1.32
C ASP A 99 -4.64 -3.87 1.99
N GLY A 100 -5.43 -2.98 2.60
CA GLY A 100 -6.69 -3.37 3.22
C GLY A 100 -7.68 -3.99 2.25
N CYS A 101 -7.72 -3.51 1.00
CA CYS A 101 -8.55 -4.10 -0.03
C CYS A 101 -8.00 -5.44 -0.55
N PHE A 102 -6.69 -5.50 -0.81
CA PHE A 102 -6.06 -6.67 -1.43
C PHE A 102 -6.01 -7.85 -0.45
N GLY A 103 -5.83 -7.58 0.85
CA GLY A 103 -5.89 -8.59 1.91
C GLY A 103 -7.25 -9.30 2.00
N GLU A 104 -8.35 -8.70 1.52
CA GLU A 104 -9.65 -9.39 1.39
C GLU A 104 -9.51 -10.57 0.41
N TYR A 105 -8.81 -10.38 -0.72
CA TYR A 105 -8.56 -11.40 -1.74
C TYR A 105 -7.53 -12.44 -1.29
N GLU A 106 -6.43 -12.02 -0.66
CA GLU A 106 -5.40 -12.95 -0.14
C GLU A 106 -5.96 -13.93 0.91
N SER A 107 -7.06 -13.55 1.57
CA SER A 107 -7.77 -14.44 2.49
C SER A 107 -8.50 -15.60 1.79
N GLU A 108 -8.75 -15.50 0.48
CA GLU A 108 -9.48 -16.49 -0.33
C GLU A 108 -8.57 -17.66 -0.77
N GLU A 109 -9.04 -18.90 -0.59
CA GLU A 109 -8.24 -20.10 -0.90
C GLU A 109 -7.87 -20.23 -2.39
N GLU A 110 -8.73 -19.74 -3.28
CA GLU A 110 -8.47 -19.75 -4.72
C GLU A 110 -7.35 -18.77 -5.10
N PHE A 111 -7.25 -17.65 -4.37
CA PHE A 111 -6.23 -16.65 -4.58
C PHE A 111 -4.84 -17.15 -4.18
N LYS A 112 -4.73 -17.79 -3.01
CA LYS A 112 -3.48 -18.38 -2.50
C LYS A 112 -2.85 -19.40 -3.46
N LYS A 113 -3.65 -20.09 -4.26
CA LYS A 113 -3.15 -21.06 -5.27
C LYS A 113 -2.49 -20.37 -6.47
N GLN A 114 -2.66 -19.06 -6.61
CA GLN A 114 -2.19 -18.24 -7.73
C GLN A 114 -1.19 -17.17 -7.27
N GLU A 115 -0.81 -17.14 -5.98
CA GLU A 115 0.21 -16.23 -5.44
C GLU A 115 1.63 -16.65 -5.87
N GLU A 116 1.83 -17.90 -6.28
CA GLU A 116 3.10 -18.35 -6.83
C GLU A 116 3.35 -17.69 -8.19
N ILE A 117 4.37 -16.83 -8.24
CA ILE A 117 4.80 -16.15 -9.46
C ILE A 117 5.35 -17.20 -10.44
N SER A 118 4.77 -17.26 -11.64
CA SER A 118 5.25 -18.18 -12.67
C SER A 118 6.70 -17.86 -13.08
N PRO A 119 7.50 -18.84 -13.54
CA PRO A 119 8.88 -18.60 -13.96
C PRO A 119 9.03 -17.52 -15.05
N GLU A 120 8.04 -17.40 -15.94
CA GLU A 120 8.01 -16.38 -17.00
C GLU A 120 7.85 -14.97 -16.42
N VAL A 121 6.89 -14.80 -15.50
CA VAL A 121 6.64 -13.52 -14.82
C VAL A 121 7.85 -13.13 -13.97
N LYS A 122 8.42 -14.10 -13.21
CA LYS A 122 9.62 -13.91 -12.41
C LYS A 122 10.80 -13.44 -13.26
N ALA A 123 11.05 -14.10 -14.40
CA ALA A 123 12.11 -13.71 -15.32
C ALA A 123 11.90 -12.28 -15.86
N CYS A 124 10.67 -11.90 -16.17
CA CYS A 124 10.34 -10.54 -16.59
C CYS A 124 10.72 -9.52 -15.51
N TYR A 125 10.27 -9.70 -14.27
CA TYR A 125 10.60 -8.74 -13.20
C TYR A 125 12.10 -8.67 -12.90
N VAL A 126 12.81 -9.81 -12.94
CA VAL A 126 14.29 -9.83 -12.80
C VAL A 126 14.96 -9.03 -13.91
N GLU A 127 14.49 -9.11 -15.16
CA GLU A 127 15.01 -8.30 -16.26
C GLU A 127 14.80 -6.81 -16.00
N VAL A 128 13.60 -6.41 -15.56
CA VAL A 128 13.29 -5.01 -15.25
C VAL A 128 14.12 -4.48 -14.08
N VAL A 129 14.24 -5.26 -13.00
CA VAL A 129 15.07 -4.90 -11.84
C VAL A 129 16.53 -4.68 -12.23
N ASN A 130 17.08 -5.54 -13.09
CA ASN A 130 18.44 -5.36 -13.61
C ASN A 130 18.55 -4.15 -14.54
N LYS A 131 17.56 -3.93 -15.41
CA LYS A 131 17.53 -2.81 -16.38
C LYS A 131 17.53 -1.44 -15.70
N HIS A 132 16.90 -1.33 -14.53
CA HIS A 132 16.71 -0.06 -13.81
C HIS A 132 17.62 0.11 -12.58
N ASP A 133 18.63 -0.76 -12.44
CA ASP A 133 19.59 -0.76 -11.32
C ASP A 133 18.89 -0.78 -9.94
N LEU A 134 17.92 -1.69 -9.75
CA LEU A 134 17.11 -1.85 -8.53
C LEU A 134 17.54 -3.08 -7.71
N GLN A 135 18.85 -3.29 -7.57
CA GLN A 135 19.41 -4.53 -7.03
C GLN A 135 18.93 -4.86 -5.61
N GLU A 136 18.51 -3.86 -4.84
CA GLU A 136 17.87 -4.02 -3.54
C GLU A 136 16.61 -4.90 -3.60
N LEU A 137 15.89 -4.94 -4.72
CA LEU A 137 14.68 -5.74 -4.91
C LEU A 137 14.97 -7.20 -5.30
N MET A 138 16.22 -7.58 -5.58
CA MET A 138 16.53 -8.93 -6.08
C MET A 138 16.19 -10.05 -5.09
N HIS A 139 16.22 -9.77 -3.78
CA HIS A 139 15.95 -10.76 -2.74
C HIS A 139 14.52 -11.36 -2.85
N TYR A 140 13.54 -10.61 -3.35
CA TYR A 140 12.19 -11.12 -3.61
C TYR A 140 12.14 -12.27 -4.63
N PHE A 141 13.16 -12.39 -5.48
CA PHE A 141 13.25 -13.42 -6.51
C PHE A 141 14.22 -14.55 -6.15
N GLU A 142 14.98 -14.44 -5.08
CA GLU A 142 15.92 -15.47 -4.66
C GLU A 142 15.27 -16.51 -3.73
N GLU A 143 14.24 -16.10 -2.99
CA GLU A 143 13.57 -16.95 -1.98
C GLU A 143 12.30 -17.67 -2.48
N SER A 144 11.94 -17.51 -3.76
CA SER A 144 10.78 -18.14 -4.41
C SER A 144 11.10 -19.40 -5.20
#